data_AF-Q75T04-F1
#
_entry.id   AF-Q75T04-F1
#
_cell.length_a   1.000
_cell.length_b   1.000
_cell.length_c   1.000
_cell.angle_alpha   90.00
_cell.angle_beta   90.00
_cell.angle_gamma   90.00
#
_symmetry.space_group_name_H-M   'P 1'
#
loop_
_entity.id
_entity.type
_entity.pdbx_description
1 polymer ?
#
loop_
_entity_poly.entity_id
_entity_poly.type
_entity_poly.pdbx_seq_one_letter_code
_entity_poly.pdbx_strand_id
1 'polypeptide(L)'
;VNRHEHHPLHGQVMDEQTMVQDILLMKQNNFNAVRCSHYPNHPLWYTLCDRYGLYVVDEANIETHGMVPMNRLTDDPRWLPAMSERVTRMVQRDRNHPSV
;
A
#
# COMPACT_ATOMS: atom_id res chain seq x y z
N VAL A 1 -8.54 7.52 -3.78
CA VAL A 1 -7.34 8.39 -3.71
C VAL A 1 -6.06 7.56 -3.65
N ASN A 2 -4.91 8.12 -3.99
CA ASN A 2 -3.60 7.51 -3.65
C ASN A 2 -3.21 7.99 -2.24
N ARG A 3 -2.78 7.09 -1.36
CA ARG A 3 -2.39 7.42 0.02
C ARG A 3 -0.99 6.91 0.31
N HIS A 4 -0.11 7.80 0.74
CA HIS A 4 1.15 7.45 1.42
C HIS A 4 0.93 7.34 2.92
N GLU A 5 1.61 6.41 3.60
CA GLU A 5 1.68 6.40 5.07
C GLU A 5 2.64 7.47 5.54
N HIS A 6 2.07 8.60 5.96
CA HIS A 6 2.85 9.73 6.43
C HIS A 6 2.10 10.55 7.49
N HIS A 7 2.73 10.71 8.64
CA HIS A 7 2.33 11.60 9.70
C HIS A 7 3.33 12.77 9.80
N PRO A 8 2.86 14.03 9.91
CA PRO A 8 3.73 15.21 9.88
C PRO A 8 4.77 15.26 11.01
N LEU A 9 4.50 14.59 12.14
CA LEU A 9 5.42 14.55 13.29
C LEU A 9 6.19 13.23 13.43
N HIS A 10 5.70 12.16 12.81
CA HIS A 10 6.19 10.79 13.06
C HIS A 10 6.69 10.08 11.80
N GLY A 11 6.68 10.76 10.65
CA GLY A 11 7.10 10.18 9.39
C GLY A 11 6.19 9.01 9.01
N GLN A 12 6.77 7.85 8.72
CA GLN A 12 6.00 6.67 8.29
C GLN A 12 5.30 5.93 9.44
N VAL A 13 5.49 6.35 10.69
CA VAL A 13 4.80 5.74 11.84
C VAL A 13 3.41 6.34 11.96
N MET A 14 2.40 5.52 11.66
CA MET A 14 0.98 5.86 11.76
C MET A 14 0.36 5.10 12.94
N ASP A 15 -0.33 5.81 13.84
CA ASP A 15 -1.15 5.18 14.88
C ASP A 15 -2.57 4.84 14.36
N GLU A 16 -3.29 4.02 15.11
CA GLU A 16 -4.65 3.61 14.75
C GLU A 16 -5.59 4.83 14.66
N GLN A 17 -5.48 5.80 15.58
CA GLN A 17 -6.34 6.97 15.57
C GLN A 17 -6.19 7.79 14.28
N THR A 18 -4.95 8.00 13.82
CA THR A 18 -4.68 8.72 12.56
C THR A 18 -5.20 7.93 11.36
N MET A 19 -5.00 6.60 11.32
CA MET A 19 -5.55 5.76 10.25
C MET A 19 -7.08 5.84 10.17
N VAL A 20 -7.76 5.76 11.33
CA VAL A 20 -9.23 5.88 11.40
C VAL A 20 -9.68 7.27 10.96
N GLN A 21 -8.99 8.32 11.39
CA GLN A 21 -9.30 9.69 10.98
C GLN A 21 -9.21 9.86 9.45
N ASP A 22 -8.15 9.34 8.81
CA ASP A 22 -8.00 9.36 7.35
C ASP A 22 -9.18 8.66 6.65
N ILE A 23 -9.57 7.48 7.15
CA ILE A 23 -10.69 6.70 6.60
C ILE A 23 -11.99 7.48 6.71
N LEU A 24 -12.30 8.03 7.89
CA LEU A 24 -13.53 8.79 8.11
C LEU A 24 -13.59 10.03 7.22
N LEU A 25 -12.48 10.76 7.07
CA LEU A 25 -12.40 11.91 6.16
C LEU A 25 -12.63 11.49 4.71
N MET A 26 -12.05 10.38 4.25
CA MET A 26 -12.31 9.86 2.90
C MET A 26 -13.80 9.55 2.70
N LYS A 27 -14.42 8.85 3.65
CA LYS A 27 -15.83 8.45 3.57
C LYS A 27 -16.78 9.65 3.59
N GLN A 28 -16.50 10.65 4.43
CA GLN A 28 -17.27 11.91 4.49
C GLN A 28 -17.20 12.70 3.17
N ASN A 29 -16.15 12.49 2.38
CA ASN A 29 -15.95 13.12 1.08
C ASN A 29 -16.29 12.19 -0.10
N ASN A 30 -17.16 11.19 0.12
CA ASN A 30 -17.66 10.27 -0.90
C ASN A 30 -16.60 9.41 -1.61
N PHE A 31 -15.38 9.30 -1.06
CA PHE A 31 -14.41 8.35 -1.57
C PHE A 31 -14.81 6.93 -1.18
N ASN A 32 -14.66 6.00 -2.11
CA ASN A 32 -14.94 4.57 -1.92
C ASN A 32 -13.72 3.68 -2.13
N ALA A 33 -12.58 4.23 -2.56
CA ALA A 33 -11.39 3.47 -2.92
C ALA A 33 -10.08 4.18 -2.55
N VAL A 34 -9.08 3.40 -2.17
CA VAL A 34 -7.72 3.83 -1.84
C VAL A 34 -6.70 2.94 -2.56
N ARG A 35 -5.61 3.54 -3.04
CA ARG A 35 -4.42 2.83 -3.50
C ARG A 35 -3.28 3.07 -2.52
N CYS A 36 -2.64 2.00 -2.05
CA CYS A 36 -1.48 2.04 -1.17
C CYS A 36 -0.20 2.40 -1.96
N SER A 37 -0.09 3.66 -2.37
CA SER A 37 1.06 4.15 -3.12
C SER A 37 2.31 4.22 -2.23
N HIS A 38 3.43 3.57 -2.52
CA HIS A 38 3.71 2.57 -3.57
C HIS A 38 4.29 1.30 -2.91
N TYR A 39 3.63 0.88 -1.83
CA TYR A 39 4.09 -0.17 -0.93
C TYR A 39 2.92 -0.67 -0.06
N PRO A 40 3.00 -1.90 0.47
CA PRO A 40 1.98 -2.39 1.38
C PRO A 40 2.02 -1.57 2.68
N ASN A 41 0.85 -1.14 3.15
CA ASN A 41 0.72 -0.36 4.39
C ASN A 41 0.85 -1.28 5.63
N HIS A 42 0.78 -0.67 6.82
CA HIS A 42 0.70 -1.39 8.09
C HIS A 42 -0.49 -2.40 8.10
N PRO A 43 -0.35 -3.64 8.60
CA PRO A 43 -1.41 -4.67 8.54
C PRO A 43 -2.77 -4.24 9.13
N LEU A 44 -2.76 -3.39 10.15
CA LEU A 44 -4.00 -2.84 10.74
C LEU A 44 -4.82 -2.04 9.71
N TRP A 45 -4.19 -1.38 8.74
CA TRP A 45 -4.85 -0.58 7.71
C TRP A 45 -5.91 -1.39 6.95
N TYR A 46 -5.59 -2.62 6.54
CA TYR A 46 -6.48 -3.49 5.78
C TYR A 46 -7.67 -3.95 6.63
N THR A 47 -7.43 -4.27 7.91
CA THR A 47 -8.50 -4.60 8.87
C THR A 47 -9.46 -3.43 9.07
N LEU A 48 -8.96 -2.19 9.07
CA LEU A 48 -9.79 -0.99 9.14
C LEU A 48 -10.54 -0.77 7.82
N CYS A 49 -9.91 -0.97 6.66
CA CYS A 49 -10.58 -0.86 5.36
C CYS A 49 -11.73 -1.87 5.21
N ASP A 50 -11.55 -3.10 5.67
CA ASP A 50 -12.62 -4.11 5.75
C ASP A 50 -13.79 -3.61 6.61
N ARG A 51 -13.48 -3.04 7.78
CA ARG A 51 -14.49 -2.58 8.76
C ARG A 51 -15.29 -1.39 8.27
N TYR A 52 -14.62 -0.40 7.68
CA TYR A 52 -15.23 0.89 7.30
C TYR A 52 -15.70 0.94 5.84
N GLY A 53 -15.30 -0.04 5.03
CA GLY A 53 -15.72 -0.20 3.64
C GLY A 53 -15.01 0.78 2.70
N LEU A 54 -13.81 0.41 2.28
CA LEU A 54 -13.06 1.02 1.18
C LEU A 54 -12.51 -0.10 0.27
N TYR A 55 -12.61 0.06 -1.04
CA TYR A 55 -11.89 -0.79 -1.99
C TYR A 55 -10.40 -0.44 -1.93
N VAL A 56 -9.53 -1.44 -1.84
CA VAL A 56 -8.09 -1.26 -1.67
C VAL A 56 -7.36 -1.81 -2.89
N VAL A 57 -6.54 -0.97 -3.52
CA VAL A 57 -5.47 -1.45 -4.41
C VAL A 57 -4.21 -1.59 -3.57
N ASP A 58 -3.89 -2.84 -3.22
CA ASP A 58 -2.67 -3.19 -2.51
C ASP A 58 -1.49 -3.32 -3.48
N GLU A 59 -0.39 -2.63 -3.20
CA GLU A 59 0.72 -2.45 -4.14
C GLU A 59 2.03 -2.93 -3.57
N ALA A 60 2.72 -3.80 -4.31
CA ALA A 60 4.01 -4.34 -3.88
C ALA A 60 5.07 -3.24 -3.84
N ASN A 61 5.96 -3.31 -2.85
CA ASN A 61 7.04 -2.33 -2.65
C ASN A 61 8.16 -2.51 -3.69
N ILE A 62 7.93 -2.04 -4.92
CA ILE A 62 8.85 -2.11 -6.06
C ILE A 62 8.73 -0.80 -6.86
N GLU A 63 9.76 0.03 -6.82
CA GLU A 63 9.86 1.23 -7.65
C GLU A 63 11.30 1.40 -8.14
N THR A 64 11.49 1.49 -9.46
CA THR A 64 12.83 1.59 -10.09
C THR A 64 12.96 2.81 -11.00
N HIS A 65 12.16 3.84 -10.77
CA HIS A 65 12.08 5.03 -11.62
C HIS A 65 13.45 5.73 -11.76
N GLY A 66 14.27 5.75 -10.70
CA GLY A 66 15.60 6.36 -10.73
C GLY A 66 16.68 5.59 -11.50
N MET A 67 16.36 4.46 -12.13
CA MET A 67 17.33 3.64 -12.85
C MET A 67 17.53 4.12 -14.29
N VAL A 68 18.77 4.11 -14.77
CA VAL A 68 19.13 4.49 -16.15
C VAL A 68 19.83 3.32 -16.85
N PRO A 69 19.31 2.83 -18.00
CA PRO A 69 18.02 3.19 -18.58
C PRO A 69 16.85 2.83 -17.66
N MET A 70 15.70 3.49 -17.85
CA MET A 70 14.46 3.08 -17.18
C MET A 70 14.24 1.58 -17.46
N ASN A 71 13.74 0.85 -16.47
CA ASN A 71 13.56 -0.62 -16.50
C ASN A 71 14.85 -1.46 -16.45
N ARG A 72 16.05 -0.87 -16.29
CA ARG A 72 17.31 -1.64 -16.19
C ARG A 72 17.24 -2.82 -15.21
N LEU A 73 16.58 -2.63 -14.07
CA LEU A 73 16.44 -3.69 -13.05
C LEU A 73 15.29 -4.65 -13.36
N THR A 74 14.18 -4.17 -13.91
CA THR A 74 13.01 -5.02 -14.24
C THR A 74 13.27 -5.89 -15.47
N ASP A 75 14.18 -5.47 -16.36
CA ASP A 75 14.59 -6.21 -17.56
C ASP A 75 15.78 -7.17 -17.31
N ASP A 76 16.31 -7.21 -16.08
CA ASP A 76 17.43 -8.07 -15.70
C ASP A 76 16.92 -9.30 -14.92
N PRO A 77 16.99 -10.52 -15.50
CA PRO A 77 16.49 -11.75 -14.87
C PRO A 77 17.11 -12.05 -13.50
N ARG A 78 18.28 -11.48 -13.17
CA ARG A 78 18.90 -11.62 -11.85
C ARG A 78 18.07 -10.98 -10.73
N TRP A 79 17.22 -10.01 -11.06
CA TRP A 79 16.35 -9.33 -10.10
C TRP A 79 14.97 -9.98 -9.96
N LEU A 80 14.61 -10.92 -10.85
CA LEU A 80 13.34 -11.62 -10.80
C LEU A 80 13.07 -12.25 -9.41
N PRO A 81 14.00 -13.00 -8.77
CA PRO A 81 13.74 -13.57 -7.45
C PRO A 81 13.39 -12.52 -6.39
N ALA A 82 14.11 -11.40 -6.37
CA ALA A 82 13.89 -10.33 -5.39
C ALA A 82 12.56 -9.59 -5.60
N MET A 83 12.17 -9.35 -6.85
CA MET A 83 10.88 -8.74 -7.19
C MET A 83 9.72 -9.70 -6.91
N SER A 84 9.84 -10.97 -7.30
CA SER A 84 8.85 -12.00 -7.02
C SER A 84 8.65 -12.23 -5.52
N GLU A 85 9.71 -12.18 -4.71
CA GLU A 85 9.59 -12.29 -3.25
C GLU A 85 8.74 -11.16 -2.67
N ARG A 86 8.97 -9.91 -3.10
CA ARG A 86 8.22 -8.73 -2.62
C ARG A 86 6.72 -8.83 -2.94
N VAL A 87 6.38 -9.25 -4.16
CA VAL A 87 4.98 -9.51 -4.56
C VAL A 87 4.40 -10.65 -3.74
N THR A 88 5.12 -11.77 -3.64
CA THR A 88 4.64 -12.98 -2.96
C THR A 88 4.36 -12.69 -1.48
N ARG A 89 5.24 -11.94 -0.80
CA ARG A 89 5.07 -11.61 0.62
C ARG A 89 3.82 -10.77 0.89
N MET A 90 3.54 -9.78 0.03
CA MET A 90 2.31 -8.98 0.11
C MET A 90 1.08 -9.87 -0.10
N VAL A 91 1.04 -10.61 -1.22
CA VAL A 91 -0.11 -11.47 -1.55
C VAL A 91 -0.38 -12.50 -0.45
N GLN A 92 0.65 -13.17 0.07
CA GLN A 92 0.46 -14.18 1.12
C GLN A 92 -0.06 -13.57 2.44
N ARG A 93 0.34 -12.34 2.77
CA ARG A 93 -0.10 -11.64 3.97
C ARG A 93 -1.55 -11.17 3.85
N ASP A 94 -1.92 -10.57 2.71
CA ASP A 94 -3.11 -9.72 2.62
C ASP A 94 -4.30 -10.36 1.89
N ARG A 95 -4.12 -11.53 1.25
CA ARG A 95 -5.15 -12.25 0.43
C ARG A 95 -6.51 -12.55 1.09
N ASN A 96 -6.62 -12.42 2.41
CA ASN A 96 -7.85 -12.73 3.14
C ASN A 96 -8.67 -11.47 3.48
N HIS A 97 -8.18 -10.28 3.14
CA HIS A 97 -8.91 -9.03 3.35
C HIS A 97 -9.94 -8.82 2.23
N PRO A 98 -11.26 -8.83 2.52
CA PRO A 98 -12.30 -8.61 1.50
C PRO A 98 -12.28 -7.21 0.88
N SER A 99 -11.58 -6.24 1.49
CA SER A 99 -11.40 -4.91 0.91
C SER A 99 -10.41 -4.89 -0.27
N VAL A 100 -9.50 -5.87 -0.33
CA VAL A 100 -8.46 -6.01 -1.36
C VAL A 100 -9.00 -6.77 -2.57
#